data_AF-A0A8J3ITP9-F1
#
_entry.id   AF-A0A8J3ITP9-F1
#
_cell.length_a   1.000
_cell.length_b   1.000
_cell.length_c   1.000
_cell.angle_alpha   90.00
_cell.angle_beta   90.00
_cell.angle_gamma   90.00
#
_symmetry.space_group_name_H-M   'P 1'
#
loop_
_entity.id
_entity.type
_entity.pdbx_description
1 polymer ?
#
loop_
_entity_poly.entity_id
_entity_poly.type
_entity_poly.pdbx_seq_one_letter_code
_entity_poly.pdbx_strand_id
1 'polypeptide(L)'
;MSTGKIRFLVLDEVLSALDKERCDAVKHIFADVQRRGIFDQIVMITHLESVKHGWPGTILEFSKNGEKTSMVTALSPHPERDPGCEQDQWNASSS
;
A
#
# COMPACT_ATOMS: atom_id res chain seq x y z
N MET A 1 26.09 19.02 17.32
CA MET A 1 26.17 17.83 16.46
C MET A 1 24.82 17.65 15.80
N SER A 2 24.68 17.87 14.49
CA SER A 2 23.45 17.47 13.81
C SER A 2 23.53 15.97 13.56
N THR A 3 22.97 15.17 14.46
CA THR A 3 22.73 13.76 14.17
C THR A 3 21.80 13.71 12.96
N GLY A 4 22.31 13.27 11.80
CA GLY A 4 21.53 13.18 10.58
C GLY A 4 20.30 12.32 10.83
N LYS A 5 19.10 12.91 10.69
CA LYS A 5 17.85 12.16 10.82
C LYS A 5 17.74 11.20 9.63
N ILE A 6 17.60 9.90 9.90
CA ILE A 6 17.30 8.92 8.86
C ILE A 6 15.85 9.13 8.44
N ARG A 7 15.62 9.42 7.16
CA ARG A 7 14.30 9.81 6.65
C ARG A 7 13.53 8.65 5.99
N PHE A 8 14.24 7.62 5.52
CA PHE A 8 13.67 6.54 4.72
C PHE A 8 14.01 5.19 5.34
N LEU A 9 13.03 4.29 5.33
CA LEU A 9 13.20 2.87 5.62
C LEU A 9 12.83 2.07 4.37
N VAL A 10 13.73 1.20 3.90
CA VAL A 10 13.47 0.30 2.77
C VAL A 10 13.55 -1.14 3.27
N LEU A 11 12.53 -1.93 2.95
CA LEU A 11 12.37 -3.31 3.41
C LEU A 11 12.22 -4.22 2.20
N ASP A 12 13.13 -5.18 2.06
CA ASP A 12 13.13 -6.14 0.95
C ASP A 12 12.63 -7.50 1.42
N GLU A 13 11.43 -7.88 0.99
CA GLU A 13 10.80 -9.18 1.20
C GLU A 13 10.69 -9.65 2.68
N VAL A 14 10.71 -8.71 3.62
CA VAL A 14 10.74 -9.00 5.07
C VAL A 14 9.50 -9.76 5.56
N LEU A 15 8.35 -9.54 4.91
CA LEU A 15 7.08 -10.15 5.31
C LEU A 15 6.87 -11.56 4.75
N SER A 16 7.67 -11.98 3.77
CA SER A 16 7.48 -13.27 3.08
C SER A 16 7.67 -14.49 3.99
N ALA A 17 8.43 -14.34 5.08
CA ALA A 17 8.67 -15.39 6.08
C ALA A 17 7.66 -15.39 7.25
N LEU A 18 6.70 -14.46 7.25
CA LEU A 18 5.77 -14.28 8.36
C LEU A 18 4.40 -14.86 8.02
N ASP A 19 3.72 -15.38 9.04
CA ASP A 19 2.29 -15.67 8.94
C ASP A 19 1.46 -14.37 8.85
N LYS A 20 0.17 -14.52 8.57
CA LYS A 20 -0.75 -13.39 8.39
C LYS A 20 -0.83 -12.49 9.62
N GLU A 21 -0.92 -13.08 10.81
CA GLU A 21 -1.04 -12.34 12.07
C GLU A 21 0.18 -11.47 12.32
N ARG A 22 1.38 -12.05 12.11
CA ARG A 22 2.65 -11.32 12.21
C ARG A 22 2.80 -10.25 11.13
N CYS A 23 2.35 -10.50 9.91
CA CYS A 23 2.32 -9.48 8.86
C CYS A 23 1.48 -8.28 9.27
N ASP A 24 0.27 -8.51 9.80
CA ASP A 24 -0.64 -7.44 10.20
C ASP A 24 -0.10 -6.68 11.43
N ALA A 25 0.51 -7.38 12.39
CA ALA A 25 1.22 -6.74 13.51
C ALA A 25 2.35 -5.81 13.03
N VAL A 26 3.15 -6.25 12.04
CA VAL A 26 4.24 -5.45 11.48
C VAL A 26 3.70 -4.23 10.72
N LYS A 27 2.60 -4.36 9.96
CA LYS A 27 1.94 -3.21 9.33
C LYS A 27 1.50 -2.15 10.35
N HIS A 28 0.94 -2.59 11.49
CA HIS A 28 0.56 -1.68 12.58
C HIS A 28 1.78 -0.95 13.18
N ILE A 29 2.91 -1.64 13.35
CA ILE A 29 4.16 -1.02 13.79
C ILE A 29 4.63 0.03 12.78
N PHE A 30 4.55 -0.24 11.48
CA PHE A 30 4.94 0.73 10.44
C PHE A 30 4.07 1.99 10.46
N ALA A 31 2.75 1.84 10.60
CA ALA A 31 1.86 2.98 10.77
C ALA A 31 2.22 3.80 12.02
N ASP A 32 2.58 3.14 13.12
CA ASP A 32 2.97 3.81 14.36
C ASP A 32 4.31 4.56 14.25
N VAL A 33 5.35 3.96 13.63
CA VAL A 33 6.65 4.65 13.46
C VAL A 33 6.55 5.82 12.49
N GLN A 34 5.68 5.75 11.47
CA GLN A 34 5.37 6.89 10.60
C GLN A 34 4.66 8.00 11.37
N ARG A 35 3.63 7.65 12.16
CA ARG A 35 2.90 8.60 13.00
C ARG A 35 3.80 9.31 14.01
N ARG A 36 4.78 8.60 14.58
CA ARG A 36 5.79 9.16 15.49
C ARG A 36 6.86 9.99 14.78
N GLY A 37 6.86 10.03 13.45
CA GLY A 37 7.83 10.77 12.65
C GLY A 37 9.26 10.24 12.75
N ILE A 38 9.42 8.95 13.09
CA ILE A 38 10.74 8.28 13.14
C ILE A 38 11.31 8.22 11.73
N PHE A 39 10.50 7.73 10.79
CA PHE A 39 10.78 7.76 9.36
C PHE A 39 9.74 8.60 8.64
N ASP A 40 10.17 9.38 7.66
CA ASP A 40 9.28 10.18 6.83
C ASP A 40 8.63 9.29 5.75
N GLN A 41 9.34 8.28 5.26
CA GLN A 41 8.83 7.33 4.26
C GLN A 41 9.28 5.90 4.55
N ILE A 42 8.39 4.95 4.23
CA ILE A 42 8.65 3.51 4.28
C ILE A 42 8.37 2.95 2.90
N VAL A 43 9.35 2.24 2.33
CA VAL A 43 9.25 1.52 1.06
C VAL A 43 9.31 0.03 1.34
N MET A 44 8.29 -0.70 0.91
CA MET A 44 8.20 -2.15 1.03
C MET A 44 8.30 -2.78 -0.36
N ILE A 45 9.24 -3.71 -0.54
CA ILE A 45 9.34 -4.54 -1.72
C ILE A 45 8.78 -5.91 -1.34
N THR A 46 7.71 -6.33 -2.02
CA THR A 46 7.06 -7.60 -1.74
C THR A 46 6.32 -8.18 -2.93
N HIS A 47 6.32 -9.50 -3.05
CA HIS A 47 5.44 -10.26 -3.93
C HIS A 47 4.13 -10.70 -3.26
N LEU A 48 3.91 -10.38 -1.98
CA LEU A 48 2.69 -10.77 -1.25
C LEU A 48 1.49 -9.87 -1.60
N GLU A 49 0.52 -10.42 -2.33
CA GLU A 49 -0.73 -9.70 -2.67
C GLU A 49 -1.51 -9.23 -1.43
N SER A 50 -1.51 -10.05 -0.36
CA SER A 50 -2.16 -9.71 0.91
C SER A 50 -1.54 -8.49 1.62
N VAL A 51 -0.29 -8.17 1.31
CA VAL A 51 0.38 -6.95 1.79
C VAL A 51 -0.01 -5.78 0.89
N LYS A 52 0.02 -5.96 -0.44
CA LYS A 52 -0.31 -4.91 -1.42
C LYS A 52 -1.72 -4.35 -1.20
N HIS A 53 -2.73 -5.20 -1.01
CA HIS A 53 -4.12 -4.75 -0.83
C HIS A 53 -4.36 -3.95 0.45
N GLY A 54 -3.55 -4.16 1.49
CA GLY A 54 -3.71 -3.48 2.78
C GLY A 54 -2.66 -2.40 3.04
N TRP A 55 -1.83 -2.05 2.06
CA TRP A 55 -0.75 -1.09 2.24
C TRP A 55 -1.27 0.34 2.05
N PRO A 56 -1.18 1.22 3.07
CA PRO A 56 -1.59 2.61 2.94
C PRO A 56 -0.52 3.40 2.18
N GLY A 57 -0.57 3.38 0.85
CA GLY A 57 0.35 4.14 0.02
C GLY A 57 0.22 3.89 -1.48
N THR A 58 1.05 4.58 -2.27
CA THR A 58 1.19 4.31 -3.69
C THR A 58 1.80 2.93 -3.91
N ILE A 59 1.15 2.11 -4.74
CA ILE A 59 1.65 0.79 -5.11
C ILE A 59 2.38 0.93 -6.46
N LEU A 60 3.60 0.42 -6.53
CA LEU A 60 4.36 0.30 -7.76
C LEU A 60 4.43 -1.17 -8.15
N GLU A 61 3.90 -1.51 -9.31
CA GLU A 61 3.96 -2.87 -9.85
C GLU A 61 5.10 -2.97 -10.87
N PHE A 62 5.90 -4.03 -10.75
CA PHE A 62 7.00 -4.31 -11.64
C PHE A 62 6.66 -5.50 -12.52
N SER A 63 6.83 -5.34 -13.83
CA SER A 63 6.66 -6.40 -14.82
C SER A 63 7.86 -6.46 -15.76
N LYS A 64 8.05 -7.58 -16.45
CA LYS A 64 9.08 -7.71 -17.48
C LYS A 64 8.51 -7.36 -18.85
N ASN A 65 9.21 -6.51 -19.59
CA ASN A 65 8.94 -6.23 -20.99
C ASN A 65 10.05 -6.85 -21.86
N GLY A 66 9.84 -8.07 -22.33
CA GLY A 66 10.88 -8.88 -22.96
C GLY A 66 11.84 -9.51 -21.95
N GLU A 67 13.06 -9.86 -22.38
CA GLU A 67 13.98 -10.66 -21.57
C GLU A 67 14.79 -9.86 -20.53
N LYS A 68 15.11 -8.60 -20.82
CA LYS A 68 16.10 -7.82 -20.03
C LYS A 68 15.61 -6.45 -19.58
N THR A 69 14.35 -6.11 -19.83
CA THR A 69 13.80 -4.80 -19.47
C THR A 69 12.70 -4.97 -18.43
N SER A 70 12.80 -4.23 -17.34
CA SER A 70 11.72 -4.11 -16.35
C SER A 70 10.90 -2.85 -16.64
N MET A 71 9.58 -2.98 -16.54
CA MET A 71 8.64 -1.88 -16.55
C MET A 71 8.09 -1.66 -15.15
N VAL A 72 7.78 -0.41 -14.83
CA VAL A 72 7.12 -0.02 -13.60
C VAL A 72 5.83 0.71 -13.91
N THR A 73 4.75 0.33 -13.23
CA THR A 73 3.44 0.98 -13.33
C THR A 73 3.01 1.41 -11.94
N ALA A 74 2.64 2.68 -11.79
CA ALA A 74 1.99 3.14 -10.56
C ALA A 74 0.52 2.74 -10.59
N LEU A 75 0.07 2.00 -9.59
CA LEU A 75 -1.34 1.67 -9.42
C LEU A 75 -2.01 2.76 -8.57
N SER A 76 -3.14 3.27 -9.06
CA SER A 76 -4.02 4.12 -8.28
C SER A 76 -4.57 3.31 -7.10
N PRO A 77 -4.57 3.83 -5.86
CA PRO A 77 -5.26 3.16 -4.77
C PRO A 77 -6.73 3.00 -5.16
N HIS A 78 -7.23 1.76 -5.18
CA HIS A 78 -8.65 1.51 -5.41
C HIS A 78 -9.41 2.19 -4.27
N PRO A 79 -10.32 3.13 -4.53
CA PRO A 79 -11.28 3.53 -3.51
C PRO A 79 -12.06 2.26 -3.16
N GLU A 80 -12.18 1.97 -1.87
CA GLU A 80 -13.02 0.90 -1.35
C GLU A 80 -14.38 0.96 -2.08
N ARG A 81 -14.73 -0.07 -2.83
CA ARG A 81 -16.13 -0.25 -3.23
C ARG A 81 -16.88 -0.58 -1.94
N ASP A 82 -17.49 0.45 -1.37
CA ASP A 82 -18.52 0.31 -0.36
C ASP A 82 -19.65 -0.53 -0.99
N PRO A 83 -19.99 -1.74 -0.49
CA PRO A 83 -21.03 -2.57 -1.09
C PRO A 83 -22.44 -2.12 -0.67
N GLY A 84 -22.65 -0.87 -0.27
CA GLY A 84 -23.91 -0.42 0.35
C GLY A 84 -24.36 0.98 -0.04
N CYS A 85 -24.97 1.13 -1.22
CA CYS A 85 -26.08 2.07 -1.42
C CYS A 85 -26.73 1.80 -2.79
N GLU A 86 -27.57 0.76 -2.84
CA GLU A 86 -28.77 0.83 -3.68
C GLU A 86 -29.62 1.96 -3.06
N GLN A 87 -29.61 3.14 -3.67
CA GLN A 87 -30.59 4.19 -3.37
C GLN A 87 -31.66 4.15 -4.46
N ASP A 88 -32.83 3.72 -4.01
CA ASP A 88 -34.11 3.76 -4.67
C ASP A 88 -34.42 5.10 -5.36
N GLN A 89 -35.06 4.96 -6.52
CA GLN A 89 -36.04 5.84 -7.16
C GLN A 89 -36.13 7.31 -6.69
N TRP A 90 -35.92 8.23 -7.64
CA TRP A 90 -36.81 9.38 -7.74
C TRP A 90 -37.38 9.54 -9.15
N ASN A 91 -38.71 9.51 -9.21
CA ASN A 91 -39.54 9.89 -10.35
C ASN A 91 -39.19 11.29 -10.86
N ALA A 92 -39.13 11.44 -12.19
CA ALA A 92 -39.40 12.70 -12.85
C ALA A 92 -40.32 12.43 -14.05
N SER A 93 -41.62 12.58 -13.82
CA SER A 93 -42.58 12.90 -14.87
C SER A 93 -42.20 14.26 -15.46
N SER A 94 -42.05 14.35 -16.79
CA SER A 94 -42.21 15.54 -17.67
C SER A 94 -41.76 15.08 -19.06
N SER A 95 -42.52 15.15 -20.16
CA SER A 95 -43.83 15.69 -20.51
C SER A 95 -44.32 14.95 -21.76
#